data_AF-A0A3D0TIK0-F1
#
_entry.id   AF-A0A3D0TIK0-F1
#
_cell.length_a   1.000
_cell.length_b   1.000
_cell.length_c   1.000
_cell.angle_alpha   90.00
_cell.angle_beta   90.00
_cell.angle_gamma   90.00
#
_symmetry.space_group_name_H-M   'P 1'
#
loop_
_entity.id
_entity.type
_entity.pdbx_description
1 polymer ?
#
loop_
_entity_poly.entity_id
_entity_poly.type
_entity_poly.pdbx_seq_one_letter_code
_entity_poly.pdbx_strand_id
1 'polypeptide(L)'
;MIQELREYSNNLFFKLLMGVIAITFVLSFGVGGFFGDRKEVVAIVNDQEILLKEYRETYQNRMRAFQEQFGENAEKFAEQLNLRQQVFNQLIDRHLL
;
A
#
# COMPACT_ATOMS: atom_id res chain seq x y z
N MET A 1 -36.92 22.33 25.78
CA MET A 1 -36.66 21.40 24.66
C MET A 1 -35.18 21.33 24.22
N ILE A 2 -34.36 22.40 24.29
CA ILE A 2 -32.90 22.30 23.99
C ILE A 2 -32.06 21.83 25.21
N GLN A 3 -32.61 21.93 26.42
CA GLN A 3 -31.90 21.52 27.64
C GLN A 3 -31.86 19.99 27.85
N GLU A 4 -32.84 19.24 27.36
CA GLU A 4 -32.92 17.77 27.53
C GLU A 4 -31.87 17.02 26.68
N LEU A 5 -31.47 17.59 25.54
CA LEU A 5 -30.39 17.05 24.71
C LEU A 5 -29.00 17.19 25.37
N ARG A 6 -28.83 18.17 26.26
CA ARG A 6 -27.56 18.38 26.98
C ARG A 6 -27.35 17.36 28.10
N GLU A 7 -28.43 16.82 28.65
CA GLU A 7 -28.40 15.88 29.76
C GLU A 7 -28.03 14.45 29.30
N TYR A 8 -28.33 14.11 28.05
CA TYR A 8 -27.89 12.85 27.43
C TYR A 8 -26.38 12.78 27.16
N SER A 9 -25.75 13.93 26.87
CA SER A 9 -24.32 14.03 26.57
C SER A 9 -23.43 13.80 27.80
N ASN A 10 -23.95 14.03 29.01
CA ASN A 10 -23.21 13.84 30.26
C ASN A 10 -23.48 12.49 30.93
N ASN A 11 -24.13 11.56 30.22
CA ASN A 11 -24.49 10.28 30.77
C ASN A 11 -23.29 9.32 30.67
N LEU A 12 -22.73 8.92 31.82
CA LEU A 12 -21.59 8.02 31.95
C LEU A 12 -21.77 6.72 31.15
N PHE A 13 -23.03 6.28 31.00
CA PHE A 13 -23.41 5.13 30.21
C PHE A 13 -22.91 5.19 28.75
N PHE A 14 -23.04 6.34 28.08
CA PHE A 14 -22.58 6.48 26.69
C PHE A 14 -21.06 6.44 26.58
N LYS A 15 -20.34 6.99 27.57
CA LYS A 15 -18.87 6.93 27.59
C LYS A 15 -18.38 5.50 27.79
N LEU A 16 -19.04 4.73 28.66
CA LEU A 16 -18.72 3.31 28.87
C LEU A 16 -18.98 2.49 27.61
N LEU A 17 -20.14 2.66 26.98
CA LEU A 17 -20.49 1.97 25.74
C LEU A 17 -19.51 2.31 24.61
N MET A 18 -19.18 3.59 24.44
CA MET A 18 -18.19 4.04 23.45
C MET A 18 -16.80 3.44 23.73
N GLY A 19 -16.40 3.38 25.00
CA GLY A 19 -15.13 2.76 25.41
C GLY A 19 -15.07 1.27 25.08
N VAL A 20 -16.14 0.51 25.36
CA VAL A 20 -16.21 -0.92 25.03
C VAL A 20 -16.11 -1.14 23.52
N ILE A 21 -16.82 -0.35 22.72
CA ILE A 21 -16.75 -0.45 21.25
C ILE A 21 -15.33 -0.13 20.77
N ALA A 22 -14.73 0.96 21.24
CA ALA A 22 -13.38 1.36 20.86
C ALA A 22 -12.32 0.31 21.24
N ILE A 23 -12.38 -0.24 22.45
CA ILE A 23 -11.52 -1.34 22.91
C ILE A 23 -11.70 -2.57 22.03
N THR A 24 -12.94 -2.92 21.70
CA THR A 24 -13.23 -4.05 20.80
C THR A 24 -12.61 -3.84 19.43
N PHE A 25 -12.69 -2.64 18.84
CA PHE A 25 -12.03 -2.36 17.57
C PHE A 25 -10.50 -2.49 17.67
N VAL A 26 -9.89 -1.97 18.73
CA VAL A 26 -8.44 -2.07 18.93
C VAL A 26 -7.99 -3.51 19.19
N LEU A 27 -8.76 -4.31 19.94
CA LEU A 27 -8.43 -5.71 20.20
C LEU A 27 -8.68 -6.62 19.00
N SER A 28 -9.80 -6.42 18.28
CA SER A 28 -10.18 -7.26 17.13
C SER A 28 -9.39 -6.92 15.86
N PHE A 29 -9.03 -5.65 15.65
CA PHE A 29 -8.34 -5.20 14.43
C PHE A 29 -6.87 -4.78 14.69
N GLY A 30 -6.44 -4.68 15.95
CA GLY A 30 -5.10 -4.22 16.33
C GLY A 30 -4.90 -2.72 16.12
N VAL A 31 -3.83 -2.16 16.68
CA VAL A 31 -3.40 -0.76 16.43
C VAL A 31 -2.63 -0.56 15.12
N GLY A 32 -2.46 -1.58 14.28
CA GLY A 32 -1.59 -1.44 13.10
C GLY A 32 -1.67 -2.52 12.02
N GLY A 33 -2.69 -3.38 12.00
CA GLY A 33 -2.68 -4.57 11.12
C GLY A 33 -3.65 -4.58 9.94
N PHE A 34 -4.74 -3.80 9.98
CA PHE A 34 -5.85 -4.03 9.04
C PHE A 34 -5.73 -3.39 7.66
N PHE A 35 -4.66 -2.65 7.40
CA PHE A 35 -4.26 -2.26 6.04
C PHE A 35 -3.21 -3.24 5.50
N GLY A 36 -3.49 -4.53 5.63
CA GLY A 36 -2.73 -5.60 4.98
C GLY A 36 -2.90 -5.50 3.47
N ASP A 37 -2.12 -4.61 2.86
CA ASP A 37 -1.71 -4.74 1.47
C ASP A 37 -1.20 -6.19 1.35
N ARG A 38 -1.91 -7.04 0.61
CA ARG A 38 -1.46 -8.41 0.35
C ARG A 38 -0.02 -8.29 -0.15
N LYS A 39 0.95 -8.68 0.68
CA LYS A 39 2.37 -8.69 0.32
C LYS A 39 2.57 -9.82 -0.69
N GLU A 40 2.14 -9.57 -1.92
CA GLU A 40 2.45 -10.41 -3.06
C GLU A 40 3.95 -10.23 -3.31
N VAL A 41 4.76 -11.23 -2.98
CA VAL A 41 6.22 -11.20 -3.19
C VAL A 41 6.52 -11.74 -4.58
N VAL A 42 7.34 -11.02 -5.36
CA VAL A 42 7.73 -11.41 -6.73
C VAL A 42 9.00 -12.24 -6.74
N ALA A 43 9.94 -11.88 -5.85
CA ALA A 43 11.20 -12.57 -5.70
C ALA A 43 11.79 -12.29 -4.31
N ILE A 44 12.63 -13.20 -3.84
CA ILE A 44 13.44 -13.00 -2.64
C ILE A 44 14.90 -13.00 -3.09
N VAL A 45 15.65 -11.96 -2.72
CA VAL A 45 17.07 -11.78 -3.07
C VAL A 45 17.83 -11.51 -1.79
N ASN A 46 18.81 -12.36 -1.43
CA ASN A 46 19.59 -12.23 -0.17
C ASN A 46 18.72 -12.01 1.08
N ASP A 47 17.68 -12.84 1.25
CA ASP A 47 16.72 -12.74 2.36
C ASP A 47 15.85 -11.45 2.39
N GLN A 48 15.91 -10.62 1.35
CA GLN A 48 15.03 -9.46 1.17
C GLN A 48 13.89 -9.78 0.19
N GLU A 49 12.65 -9.49 0.61
CA GLU A 49 11.44 -9.69 -0.20
C GLU A 49 11.20 -8.50 -1.15
N ILE A 50 11.24 -8.75 -2.45
CA ILE A 50 10.83 -7.77 -3.45
C ILE A 50 9.31 -7.84 -3.61
N LEU A 51 8.61 -6.80 -3.14
CA LEU A 51 7.16 -6.71 -3.18
C LEU A 51 6.65 -6.43 -4.61
N LEU A 52 5.55 -7.07 -5.01
CA LEU A 52 4.92 -6.86 -6.31
C LEU A 52 4.40 -5.44 -6.47
N LYS A 53 4.02 -4.79 -5.36
CA LYS A 53 3.70 -3.38 -5.34
C LYS A 53 4.89 -2.53 -5.82
N GLU A 54 6.08 -2.79 -5.28
CA GLU A 54 7.30 -2.07 -5.63
C GLU A 54 7.71 -2.31 -7.09
N TYR A 55 7.59 -3.56 -7.56
CA TYR A 55 7.80 -3.90 -8.97
C TYR A 55 6.83 -3.15 -9.89
N ARG A 56 5.53 -3.17 -9.59
CA ARG A 56 4.51 -2.48 -10.39
C ARG A 56 4.74 -0.97 -10.42
N GLU A 57 5.04 -0.36 -9.28
CA GLU A 57 5.31 1.08 -9.18
C GLU A 57 6.54 1.48 -9.99
N THR A 58 7.65 0.74 -9.83
CA THR A 58 8.89 0.99 -10.59
C THR A 58 8.67 0.81 -12.08
N TYR A 59 7.95 -0.23 -12.50
CA TYR A 59 7.61 -0.48 -13.90
C TYR A 59 6.76 0.65 -14.49
N GLN A 60 5.70 1.09 -13.79
CA GLN A 60 4.85 2.18 -14.24
C GLN A 60 5.60 3.50 -14.36
N ASN A 61 6.52 3.80 -13.44
CA ASN A 61 7.35 5.00 -13.51
C ASN A 61 8.29 4.97 -14.72
N ARG A 62 8.93 3.82 -14.98
CA ARG A 62 9.78 3.62 -16.16
C ARG A 62 8.99 3.69 -17.46
N MET A 63 7.81 3.07 -17.50
CA MET A 63 6.93 3.10 -18.66
C MET A 63 6.45 4.53 -18.96
N ARG A 64 6.08 5.31 -17.94
CA ARG A 64 5.71 6.73 -18.11
C ARG A 64 6.84 7.55 -18.70
N ALA A 65 8.06 7.41 -18.20
CA ALA A 65 9.23 8.07 -18.77
C ALA A 65 9.49 7.65 -20.23
N PHE A 66 9.27 6.36 -20.55
CA PHE A 66 9.33 5.87 -21.93
C PHE A 66 8.24 6.47 -22.81
N GLN A 67 7.00 6.56 -22.32
CA GLN A 67 5.87 7.17 -23.02
C GLN A 67 6.09 8.66 -23.29
N GLU A 68 6.68 9.39 -22.33
CA GLU A 68 7.04 10.81 -22.52
C GLU A 68 8.12 11.00 -23.59
N GLN A 69 9.06 10.07 -23.73
CA GLN A 69 10.17 10.17 -24.69
C GLN A 69 9.81 9.65 -26.09
N PHE A 70 9.06 8.55 -26.17
CA PHE A 70 8.82 7.81 -27.42
C PHE A 70 7.36 7.84 -27.89
N GLY A 71 6.45 8.44 -27.11
CA GLY A 71 5.04 8.58 -27.45
C GLY A 71 4.37 7.23 -27.75
N GLU A 72 3.66 7.14 -28.88
CA GLU A 72 2.93 5.94 -29.31
C GLU A 72 3.83 4.72 -29.58
N ASN A 73 5.13 4.92 -29.80
CA ASN A 73 6.06 3.81 -30.03
C ASN A 73 6.69 3.28 -28.74
N ALA A 74 6.43 3.91 -27.60
CA ALA A 74 7.02 3.54 -26.32
C ALA A 74 6.75 2.08 -25.94
N GLU A 75 5.55 1.57 -26.23
CA GLU A 75 5.16 0.20 -25.90
C GLU A 75 5.94 -0.81 -26.77
N LYS A 76 6.09 -0.54 -28.07
CA LYS A 76 6.90 -1.37 -28.99
C LYS A 76 8.37 -1.39 -28.58
N PHE A 77 8.93 -0.23 -28.23
CA PHE A 77 10.31 -0.14 -27.76
C PHE A 77 10.50 -0.81 -26.39
N ALA A 78 9.54 -0.65 -25.46
CA ALA A 78 9.59 -1.28 -24.15
C ALA A 78 9.55 -2.82 -24.24
N GLU A 79 8.77 -3.37 -25.19
CA GLU A 79 8.77 -4.80 -25.46
C GLU A 79 10.07 -5.28 -26.11
N GLN A 80 10.58 -4.58 -27.13
CA GLN A 80 11.84 -4.93 -27.79
C GLN A 80 13.03 -4.90 -26.83
N LEU A 81 13.05 -3.95 -25.88
CA LEU A 81 14.13 -3.80 -24.90
C LEU A 81 13.94 -4.68 -23.65
N ASN A 82 12.87 -5.48 -23.58
CA ASN A 82 12.49 -6.24 -22.40
C ASN A 82 12.50 -5.37 -21.13
N LEU A 83 11.81 -4.23 -21.17
CA LEU A 83 11.78 -3.26 -20.07
C LEU A 83 11.40 -3.93 -18.72
N ARG A 84 10.51 -4.92 -18.75
CA ARG A 84 10.15 -5.77 -17.60
C ARG A 84 11.39 -6.40 -16.94
N GLN A 85 12.27 -7.01 -17.73
CA GLN A 85 13.49 -7.65 -17.24
C GLN A 85 14.49 -6.61 -16.70
N GLN A 86 14.59 -5.45 -17.34
CA GLN A 86 15.47 -4.38 -16.87
C GLN A 86 15.01 -3.83 -15.52
N VAL A 87 13.71 -3.62 -15.33
CA VAL A 87 13.15 -3.19 -14.05
C VAL A 87 13.37 -4.26 -12.98
N PHE A 88 13.18 -5.52 -13.32
CA PHE A 88 13.42 -6.63 -12.40
C PHE A 88 14.90 -6.70 -11.99
N ASN A 89 15.83 -6.66 -12.94
CA ASN A 89 17.27 -6.64 -12.65
C ASN A 89 17.67 -5.42 -11.83
N GLN A 90 17.10 -4.24 -12.11
CA GLN A 90 17.37 -3.05 -11.31
C GLN A 90 16.92 -3.20 -9.85
N LEU A 91 15.80 -3.87 -9.61
CA LEU A 91 15.34 -4.16 -8.25
C LEU A 91 16.24 -5.19 -7.57
N ILE A 92 16.68 -6.22 -8.30
CA ILE A 92 17.69 -7.18 -7.81
C ILE A 92 18.95 -6.42 -7.39
N ASP A 93 19.56 -5.62 -8.29
CA ASP A 93 20.80 -4.90 -8.03
C ASP A 93 20.69 -3.98 -6.81
N ARG A 94 19.51 -3.35 -6.60
CA ARG A 94 19.25 -2.50 -5.43
C ARG A 94 19.20 -3.27 -4.12
N HIS A 95 18.84 -4.55 -4.15
CA HIS A 95 18.76 -5.43 -2.98
C HIS A 95 20.06 -6.26 -2.82
N LEU A 96 20.97 -6.22 -3.80
CA LEU A 96 22.30 -6.85 -3.71
C LEU A 96 23.36 -5.95 -3.06
N LEU A 97 23.15 -4.63 -3.05
CA LEU A 97 24.05 -3.61 -2.48
C LEU A 97 23.70 -3.29 -1.03
#